data_AF-A0A1B6LQK2-F1
#
_entry.id   AF-A0A1B6LQK2-F1
#
_cell.length_a   1.000
_cell.length_b   1.000
_cell.length_c   1.000
_cell.angle_alpha   90.00
_cell.angle_beta   90.00
_cell.angle_gamma   90.00
#
_symmetry.space_group_name_H-M   'P 1'
#
loop_
_entity.id
_entity.type
_entity.pdbx_description
1 polymer ?
#
loop_
_entity_poly.entity_id
_entity_poly.type
_entity_poly.pdbx_seq_one_letter_code
_entity_poly.pdbx_strand_id
1 'polypeptide(L)'
;MLLLLLLFGCTTAYYSPSKMCLGGLFEANETEKEKVFKYSIERLNENSIGLPMNVYSPAVKEVPRYDSFKVSKAVCELLSEGVAGVFGPQSSITTDHVQSVCDTKEIPHVEQRWDI
;
A
#
# COMPACT_ATOMS: atom_id res chain seq x y z
N MET A 1 -27.24 -15.85 32.19
CA MET A 1 -25.78 -15.75 32.42
C MET A 1 -24.95 -16.51 31.39
N LEU A 2 -25.28 -17.77 31.06
CA LEU A 2 -24.57 -18.57 30.04
C LEU A 2 -24.64 -17.99 28.61
N LEU A 3 -25.79 -17.42 28.23
CA LEU A 3 -26.00 -16.80 26.91
C LEU A 3 -25.15 -15.53 26.71
N LEU A 4 -24.97 -14.74 27.78
CA LEU A 4 -24.13 -13.54 27.78
C LEU A 4 -22.64 -13.88 27.65
N LEU A 5 -22.19 -14.99 28.27
CA LEU A 5 -20.82 -15.49 28.13
C LEU A 5 -20.53 -16.03 26.72
N LEU A 6 -21.52 -16.68 26.09
CA LEU A 6 -21.39 -17.14 24.69
C LEU A 6 -21.33 -15.97 23.70
N LEU A 7 -22.12 -14.91 23.92
CA LEU A 7 -22.06 -13.70 23.10
C LEU A 7 -20.73 -12.95 23.30
N PHE A 8 -20.23 -12.81 24.53
CA PHE A 8 -18.94 -12.18 24.81
C PHE A 8 -17.74 -12.99 24.28
N GLY A 9 -17.75 -14.31 24.46
CA GLY A 9 -16.69 -15.19 23.94
C GLY A 9 -16.64 -15.24 22.41
N CYS A 10 -17.78 -15.03 21.75
CA CYS A 10 -17.82 -14.92 20.29
C CYS A 10 -17.21 -13.60 19.80
N THR A 11 -17.42 -12.47 20.50
CA THR A 11 -16.88 -11.17 20.07
C THR A 11 -15.35 -11.06 20.12
N THR A 12 -14.68 -11.77 21.05
CA THR A 12 -13.22 -11.75 21.15
C THR A 12 -12.52 -12.71 20.19
N ALA A 13 -13.21 -13.76 19.71
CA ALA A 13 -12.66 -14.75 18.79
C ALA A 13 -12.56 -14.26 17.32
N TYR A 14 -13.25 -13.17 16.96
CA TYR A 14 -13.27 -12.61 15.60
C TYR A 14 -12.20 -11.54 15.33
N TYR A 15 -11.45 -11.09 16.34
CA TYR A 15 -10.47 -10.02 16.18
C TYR A 15 -9.10 -10.59 15.79
N SER A 16 -8.98 -11.05 14.53
CA SER A 16 -7.71 -11.50 13.94
C SER A 16 -7.01 -10.33 13.24
N PRO A 17 -5.68 -10.23 13.30
CA PRO A 17 -4.98 -9.16 12.60
C PRO A 17 -5.26 -9.17 11.10
N SER A 18 -5.71 -8.05 10.55
CA SER A 18 -5.88 -7.96 9.09
C SER A 18 -4.51 -7.80 8.44
N LYS A 19 -4.24 -8.57 7.38
CA LYS A 19 -3.03 -8.40 6.56
C LYS A 19 -3.31 -7.37 5.49
N MET A 20 -2.54 -6.29 5.46
CA MET A 20 -2.72 -5.20 4.49
C MET A 20 -1.46 -5.04 3.65
N CYS A 21 -1.59 -5.19 2.33
CA CYS A 21 -0.48 -5.02 1.41
C CYS A 21 -0.41 -3.57 0.90
N LEU A 22 0.76 -2.95 0.91
CA LEU A 22 0.98 -1.60 0.39
C LEU A 22 1.89 -1.67 -0.82
N GLY A 23 1.42 -1.14 -1.95
CA GLY A 23 2.15 -1.10 -3.22
C GLY A 23 3.10 0.09 -3.29
N GLY A 24 4.31 -0.11 -3.80
CA GLY A 24 5.29 0.95 -4.07
C GLY A 24 5.84 0.84 -5.49
N LEU A 25 5.78 1.94 -6.24
CA LEU A 25 6.35 2.08 -7.57
C LEU A 25 7.55 3.02 -7.50
N PHE A 26 8.73 2.49 -7.84
CA PHE A 26 9.99 3.24 -7.78
C PHE A 26 10.70 3.18 -9.12
N GLU A 27 11.30 4.29 -9.53
CA GLU A 27 12.14 4.31 -10.71
C GLU A 27 13.52 3.68 -10.41
N ALA A 28 14.22 3.15 -11.42
CA ALA A 28 15.46 2.37 -11.26
C ALA A 28 16.58 3.05 -10.42
N ASN A 29 16.59 4.38 -10.33
CA ASN A 29 17.57 5.16 -9.56
C ASN A 29 17.03 5.68 -8.22
N GLU A 30 15.84 5.24 -7.79
CA GLU A 30 15.17 5.68 -6.55
C GLU A 30 15.31 4.68 -5.40
N THR A 31 16.43 3.95 -5.35
CA THR A 31 16.69 2.90 -4.35
C THR A 31 16.55 3.40 -2.91
N GLU A 32 16.94 4.64 -2.63
CA GLU A 32 16.80 5.23 -1.29
C GLU A 32 15.33 5.45 -0.92
N LYS A 33 14.46 5.82 -1.87
CA LYS A 33 13.02 5.97 -1.62
C LYS A 33 12.36 4.62 -1.35
N GLU A 34 12.75 3.59 -2.11
CA GLU A 34 12.29 2.22 -1.86
C GLU A 34 12.67 1.72 -0.46
N LYS A 35 13.93 1.95 -0.04
CA LYS A 35 14.39 1.60 1.31
C LYS A 35 13.58 2.33 2.39
N VAL A 36 13.36 3.63 2.24
CA VAL A 36 12.58 4.44 3.18
C VAL A 36 11.13 3.95 3.27
N PHE A 37 10.53 3.58 2.13
CA PHE A 37 9.19 2.98 2.10
C PHE A 37 9.13 1.67 2.89
N LYS A 38 10.06 0.74 2.63
CA LYS A 38 10.14 -0.55 3.36
C LYS A 38 10.37 -0.33 4.86
N TYR A 39 11.33 0.53 5.22
CA TYR A 39 11.63 0.87 6.61
C TYR A 39 10.43 1.50 7.33
N SER A 40 9.65 2.34 6.65
CA SER A 40 8.44 2.94 7.22
C SER A 40 7.39 1.88 7.55
N ILE A 41 7.22 0.87 6.70
CA ILE A 41 6.32 -0.26 6.94
C ILE A 41 6.81 -1.13 8.11
N GLU A 42 8.11 -1.39 8.19
CA GLU A 42 8.71 -2.07 9.35
C GLU A 42 8.41 -1.30 10.65
N ARG A 43 8.62 0.01 10.65
CA ARG A 43 8.34 0.87 11.80
C ARG A 43 6.85 0.91 12.19
N LEU A 44 5.95 0.91 11.21
CA LEU A 44 4.51 0.82 11.44
C LEU A 44 4.12 -0.50 12.12
N ASN A 45 4.74 -1.61 11.72
CA ASN A 45 4.50 -2.90 12.33
C ASN A 45 5.07 -2.98 13.76
N GLU A 46 6.18 -2.30 14.06
CA GLU A 46 6.76 -2.24 15.41
C GLU A 46 5.95 -1.38 16.39
N ASN A 47 5.32 -0.29 15.91
CA ASN A 47 4.61 0.67 16.74
C ASN A 47 3.09 0.64 16.47
N SER A 48 2.39 -0.38 16.97
CA SER A 48 0.94 -0.51 16.77
C SER A 48 0.06 0.42 17.64
N ILE A 49 0.62 1.48 18.22
CA ILE A 49 -0.13 2.36 19.12
C ILE A 49 -1.13 3.20 18.31
N GLY A 50 -2.43 2.88 18.43
CA GLY A 50 -3.52 3.66 17.85
C GLY A 50 -4.04 3.19 16.49
N LEU A 51 -3.49 2.12 15.91
CA LEU A 51 -4.05 1.47 14.73
C LEU A 51 -4.77 0.17 15.13
N PRO A 52 -5.84 -0.26 14.42
CA PRO A 52 -6.30 -1.63 14.51
C PRO A 52 -5.11 -2.57 14.27
N MET A 53 -5.07 -3.73 14.94
CA MET A 53 -3.99 -4.73 14.83
C MET A 53 -3.87 -5.21 13.38
N ASN A 54 -3.20 -4.45 12.52
CA ASN A 54 -2.97 -4.79 11.13
C ASN A 54 -1.50 -5.14 10.97
N VAL A 55 -1.22 -6.16 10.16
CA VAL A 55 0.14 -6.50 9.75
C VAL A 55 0.30 -6.00 8.32
N TYR A 56 1.21 -5.04 8.13
CA TYR A 56 1.47 -4.43 6.83
C TYR A 56 2.59 -5.17 6.10
N SER A 57 2.45 -5.37 4.80
CA SER A 57 3.50 -5.94 3.94
C SER A 57 3.76 -5.05 2.72
N PRO A 58 5.02 -4.83 2.30
CA PRO A 58 5.33 -4.12 1.08
C PRO A 58 5.21 -5.01 -0.16
N ALA A 59 4.62 -4.50 -1.23
CA ALA A 59 4.74 -5.01 -2.59
C ALA A 59 5.42 -3.94 -3.45
N VAL A 60 6.57 -4.24 -4.04
CA VAL A 60 7.39 -3.25 -4.76
C VAL A 60 7.55 -3.65 -6.21
N LYS A 61 7.39 -2.67 -7.11
CA LYS A 61 7.71 -2.79 -8.53
C LYS A 61 8.65 -1.67 -8.95
N GLU A 62 9.75 -2.05 -9.58
CA GLU A 62 10.61 -1.09 -10.29
C GLU A 62 9.97 -0.76 -11.63
N VAL A 63 9.92 0.53 -11.97
CA VAL A 63 9.36 1.02 -13.23
C VAL A 63 10.33 1.91 -13.99
N PRO A 64 10.30 1.88 -15.33
CA PRO A 64 11.08 2.80 -16.16
C PRO A 64 10.55 4.23 -16.09
N ARG A 65 11.46 5.19 -16.28
CA ARG A 65 11.09 6.58 -16.56
C ARG A 65 10.43 6.69 -17.94
N TYR A 66 9.37 7.50 -18.03
CA TYR A 66 8.74 7.92 -19.28
C TYR A 66 8.13 6.80 -20.15
N ASP A 67 7.91 5.61 -19.59
CA ASP A 67 7.24 4.50 -20.29
C ASP A 67 5.93 4.16 -19.57
N SER A 68 4.88 4.87 -19.97
CA SER A 68 3.56 4.81 -19.35
C SER A 68 2.89 3.44 -19.51
N PHE A 69 3.22 2.69 -20.56
CA PHE A 69 2.68 1.35 -20.77
C PHE A 69 3.22 0.37 -19.73
N LYS A 70 4.55 0.35 -19.51
CA LYS A 70 5.15 -0.49 -18.48
C LYS A 70 4.74 -0.07 -17.07
N VAL A 71 4.61 1.24 -16.82
CA VAL A 71 4.09 1.76 -15.55
C VAL A 71 2.67 1.28 -15.32
N SER A 72 1.76 1.46 -16.29
CA SER A 72 0.36 1.01 -16.16
C SER A 72 0.26 -0.50 -15.93
N LYS A 73 1.12 -1.28 -16.60
CA LYS A 73 1.21 -2.73 -16.36
C LYS A 73 1.65 -3.05 -14.94
N ALA A 74 2.69 -2.39 -14.42
CA ALA A 74 3.17 -2.59 -13.06
C ALA A 74 2.12 -2.23 -12.00
N VAL A 75 1.36 -1.15 -12.22
CA VAL A 75 0.21 -0.79 -11.36
C VAL A 75 -0.81 -1.94 -11.37
N CYS A 76 -1.22 -2.42 -12.54
CA CYS A 76 -2.17 -3.53 -12.63
C CYS A 76 -1.67 -4.80 -11.92
N GLU A 77 -0.37 -5.09 -11.96
CA GLU A 77 0.22 -6.20 -11.21
C GLU A 77 0.07 -5.99 -9.70
N LEU A 78 0.41 -4.82 -9.17
CA LEU A 78 0.20 -4.49 -7.75
C LEU A 78 -1.27 -4.62 -7.35
N LEU A 79 -2.19 -4.13 -8.18
CA LEU A 79 -3.62 -4.24 -7.94
C LEU A 79 -4.08 -5.71 -7.89
N SER A 80 -3.52 -6.56 -8.76
CA SER A 80 -3.82 -8.00 -8.76
C SER A 80 -3.27 -8.73 -7.52
N GLU A 81 -2.24 -8.19 -6.88
CA GLU A 81 -1.69 -8.67 -5.61
C GLU A 81 -2.55 -8.26 -4.40
N GLY A 82 -3.60 -7.46 -4.59
CA GLY A 82 -4.54 -7.06 -3.53
C GLY A 82 -4.00 -5.96 -2.61
N VAL A 83 -3.27 -4.98 -3.18
CA VAL A 83 -2.80 -3.81 -2.42
C VAL A 83 -3.97 -2.94 -1.95
N ALA A 84 -3.86 -2.40 -0.74
CA ALA A 84 -4.80 -1.45 -0.17
C ALA A 84 -4.53 0.01 -0.61
N GLY A 85 -3.39 0.24 -1.25
CA GLY A 85 -2.99 1.55 -1.78
C GLY A 85 -1.68 1.44 -2.53
N VAL A 86 -1.41 2.43 -3.39
CA VAL A 86 -0.22 2.51 -4.23
C VAL A 86 0.52 3.82 -3.95
N PHE A 87 1.83 3.74 -3.72
CA PHE A 87 2.71 4.88 -3.53
C PHE A 87 3.59 5.09 -4.78
N GLY A 88 3.67 6.33 -5.25
CA GLY A 88 4.46 6.69 -6.44
C GLY A 88 3.87 6.19 -7.77
N PRO A 89 4.57 6.41 -8.91
CA PRO A 89 5.91 6.97 -9.04
C PRO A 89 5.91 8.51 -8.89
N GLN A 90 7.10 9.09 -8.79
CA GLN A 90 7.27 10.54 -8.53
C GLN A 90 7.47 11.39 -9.80
N SER A 91 7.66 10.77 -10.98
CA SER A 91 7.81 11.54 -12.22
C SER A 91 6.45 11.98 -12.75
N SER A 92 6.27 13.30 -12.89
CA SER A 92 5.01 13.93 -13.31
C SER A 92 4.36 13.30 -14.53
N ILE A 93 5.16 12.83 -15.51
CA ILE A 93 4.66 12.21 -16.75
C ILE A 93 4.01 10.84 -16.49
N THR A 94 4.53 10.05 -15.56
CA THR A 94 4.03 8.68 -15.35
C THR A 94 3.04 8.56 -14.20
N THR A 95 3.06 9.52 -13.28
CA THR A 95 2.14 9.62 -12.15
C THR A 95 0.67 9.75 -12.59
N ASP A 96 0.37 10.56 -13.62
CA ASP A 96 -1.00 10.75 -14.12
C ASP A 96 -1.64 9.43 -14.61
N HIS A 97 -0.83 8.53 -15.17
CA HIS A 97 -1.30 7.22 -15.59
C HIS A 97 -1.62 6.31 -14.40
N VAL A 98 -0.81 6.36 -13.34
CA VAL A 98 -1.09 5.61 -12.11
C VAL A 98 -2.36 6.11 -11.45
N GLN A 99 -2.51 7.44 -11.34
CA GLN A 99 -3.70 8.08 -10.81
C GLN A 99 -4.96 7.61 -11.55
N SER A 100 -4.97 7.65 -12.88
CA SER A 100 -6.12 7.23 -13.68
C SER A 100 -6.51 5.75 -13.45
N VAL A 101 -5.54 4.85 -13.34
CA VAL A 101 -5.79 3.43 -13.07
C VAL A 101 -6.32 3.23 -11.65
N CYS A 102 -5.71 3.88 -10.67
CA CYS A 102 -6.11 3.84 -9.26
C CYS A 102 -7.53 4.39 -9.04
N ASP A 103 -7.87 5.52 -9.67
CA ASP A 103 -9.20 6.13 -9.64
C ASP A 103 -10.25 5.18 -10.21
N THR A 104 -9.97 4.56 -11.36
CA THR A 104 -10.87 3.58 -12.00
C THR A 104 -11.14 2.36 -11.11
N LYS A 105 -10.19 2.02 -10.25
CA LYS A 105 -10.26 0.84 -9.37
C LYS A 105 -10.63 1.19 -7.92
N GLU A 106 -10.87 2.47 -7.63
CA GLU A 106 -11.16 2.99 -6.30
C GLU A 106 -10.07 2.63 -5.27
N ILE A 107 -8.80 2.62 -5.72
CA ILE A 107 -7.63 2.33 -4.88
C ILE A 107 -6.90 3.63 -4.58
N PRO A 108 -6.59 3.93 -3.30
CA PRO A 108 -5.82 5.12 -2.94
C PRO A 108 -4.46 5.15 -3.64
N HIS A 109 -4.17 6.28 -4.29
CA HIS A 109 -2.85 6.62 -4.82
C HIS A 109 -2.25 7.74 -3.98
N VAL A 110 -1.01 7.55 -3.50
CA VAL A 110 -0.31 8.50 -2.65
C VAL A 110 0.95 9.00 -3.34
N GLU A 111 1.00 10.31 -3.54
CA GLU A 111 2.10 11.02 -4.19
C GLU A 111 2.83 11.94 -3.21
N GLN A 112 4.11 12.22 -3.47
CA GLN A 112 4.90 13.14 -2.65
C GLN A 112 5.50 14.25 -3.52
N ARG A 113 4.69 15.30 -3.75
CA ARG A 113 5.10 16.50 -4.48
C ARG A 113 5.82 17.44 -3.50
N TRP A 114 7.11 17.72 -3.72
CA TRP A 114 7.91 18.64 -2.89
C TRP A 114 7.96 20.07 -3.46
N ASP A 115 7.32 20.31 -4.60
CA ASP A 115 7.44 21.50 -5.45
C ASP A 115 6.28 22.50 -5.34
N ILE A 116 5.66 22.61 -4.16
CA ILE A 116 4.66 23.64 -3.83
C ILE A 116 5.24 24.77 -2.98
#